data_AF-A0A1X7C0S0-F1
#
_entry.id   AF-A0A1X7C0S0-F1
#
_cell.length_a   1.000
_cell.length_b   1.000
_cell.length_c   1.000
_cell.angle_alpha   90.00
_cell.angle_beta   90.00
_cell.angle_gamma   90.00
#
_symmetry.space_group_name_H-M   'P 1'
#
loop_
_entity.id
_entity.type
_entity.pdbx_description
1 polymer ?
#
loop_
_entity_poly.entity_id
_entity_poly.type
_entity_poly.pdbx_seq_one_letter_code
_entity_poly.pdbx_strand_id
1 'polypeptide(L)'
;MTSSTAAAVDLASALDTVDTWLTEYISASHPEIGRTGPICPFVSPSRKNRTMEIRLRLVGPAPSRELVEEIARSSLREYELTTWQGRNPMLQAMAVVLPDLRSEDTALLDQAQARVKDDYVERGLMIGQFHENCEVTAARNPRFAVSRAPVPVLAIRAIALHDVFFLSDRPHWFAKYREKFGKFYGPGSTLMDPLLAERYQEAEQAFGGRS
;
A
#
# COMPACT_ATOMS: atom_id res chain seq x y z
N MET A 1 21.99 24.45 -27.33
CA MET A 1 21.23 23.20 -27.16
C MET A 1 22.05 22.28 -26.28
N THR A 2 21.94 22.42 -24.96
CA THR A 2 22.60 21.53 -24.00
C THR A 2 21.77 20.27 -23.89
N SER A 3 22.24 19.20 -24.53
CA SER A 3 21.72 17.85 -24.37
C SER A 3 21.90 17.45 -22.91
N SER A 4 20.82 17.48 -22.13
CA SER A 4 20.79 16.92 -20.79
C SER A 4 20.88 15.40 -20.94
N THR A 5 22.06 14.83 -20.72
CA THR A 5 22.24 13.40 -20.62
C THR A 5 21.40 12.94 -19.42
N ALA A 6 20.23 12.34 -19.68
CA ALA A 6 19.47 11.66 -18.64
C ALA A 6 20.41 10.60 -18.03
N ALA A 7 20.70 10.73 -16.73
CA ALA A 7 21.52 9.75 -16.04
C ALA A 7 20.87 8.37 -16.22
N ALA A 8 21.67 7.38 -16.63
CA ALA A 8 21.17 6.02 -16.77
C ALA A 8 20.68 5.53 -15.40
N VAL A 9 19.46 5.00 -15.36
CA VAL A 9 18.84 4.49 -14.14
C VAL A 9 19.54 3.18 -13.76
N ASP A 10 20.16 3.14 -12.58
CA ASP A 10 20.75 1.90 -12.04
C ASP A 10 19.66 1.03 -11.40
N LEU A 11 19.15 0.09 -12.17
CA LEU A 11 18.10 -0.83 -11.73
C LEU A 11 18.57 -1.79 -10.61
N ALA A 12 19.85 -2.16 -10.59
CA ALA A 12 20.39 -3.06 -9.56
C ALA A 12 20.47 -2.32 -8.22
N SER A 13 20.97 -1.09 -8.23
CA SER A 13 20.97 -0.22 -7.05
C SER A 13 19.55 0.07 -6.53
N ALA A 14 18.59 0.28 -7.42
CA ALA A 14 17.19 0.47 -7.03
C ALA A 14 16.61 -0.77 -6.32
N LEU A 15 16.90 -1.98 -6.82
CA LEU A 15 16.45 -3.23 -6.19
C LEU A 15 17.06 -3.42 -4.81
N ASP A 16 18.37 -3.17 -4.66
CA ASP A 16 19.08 -3.28 -3.38
C ASP A 16 18.54 -2.27 -2.35
N THR A 17 18.27 -1.04 -2.81
CA THR A 17 17.68 0.03 -2.00
C THR A 17 16.29 -0.36 -1.48
N VAL A 18 15.44 -0.92 -2.33
CA VAL A 18 14.10 -1.39 -1.93
C VAL A 18 14.18 -2.59 -1.01
N ASP A 19 15.05 -3.55 -1.28
CA ASP A 19 15.21 -4.73 -0.43
C ASP A 19 15.67 -4.34 0.99
N THR A 20 16.62 -3.42 1.07
CA THR A 20 17.11 -2.85 2.33
C THR A 20 15.98 -2.13 3.07
N TRP A 21 15.25 -1.23 2.41
CA TRP A 21 14.12 -0.53 3.02
C TRP A 21 13.01 -1.47 3.51
N LEU A 22 12.67 -2.51 2.73
CA LEU A 22 11.69 -3.51 3.12
C LEU A 22 12.14 -4.31 4.35
N THR A 23 13.43 -4.59 4.45
CA THR A 23 14.03 -5.38 5.54
C THR A 23 14.19 -4.54 6.81
N GLU A 24 14.80 -3.38 6.70
CA GLU A 24 15.30 -2.61 7.84
C GLU A 24 14.29 -1.61 8.37
N TYR A 25 13.39 -1.08 7.53
CA TYR A 25 12.38 -0.12 7.94
C TYR A 25 10.99 -0.77 8.03
N ILE A 26 10.48 -1.28 6.91
CA ILE A 26 9.09 -1.75 6.85
C ILE A 26 8.84 -3.00 7.71
N SER A 27 9.83 -3.88 7.79
CA SER A 27 9.76 -5.09 8.62
C SER A 27 10.24 -4.88 10.06
N ALA A 28 10.71 -3.68 10.41
CA ALA A 28 11.17 -3.35 11.75
C ALA A 28 10.06 -2.74 12.60
N SER A 29 10.17 -2.92 13.92
CA SER A 29 9.31 -2.20 14.88
C SER A 29 9.75 -0.75 14.97
N HIS A 30 8.79 0.17 15.09
CA HIS A 30 9.09 1.59 15.21
C HIS A 30 8.40 2.17 16.45
N PRO A 31 9.11 2.88 17.36
CA PRO A 31 8.54 3.38 18.61
C PRO A 31 7.36 4.33 18.38
N GLU A 32 7.33 5.03 17.24
CA GLU A 32 6.30 5.99 16.90
C GLU A 32 5.09 5.42 16.14
N ILE A 33 5.04 4.11 15.84
CA ILE A 33 3.91 3.53 15.07
C ILE A 33 2.59 3.49 15.87
N GLY A 34 2.66 3.64 17.21
CA GLY A 34 1.49 3.61 18.09
C GLY A 34 0.94 2.20 18.36
N ARG A 35 1.73 1.14 18.10
CA ARG A 35 1.44 -0.26 18.47
C ARG A 35 2.72 -1.08 18.55
N THR A 36 2.66 -2.26 19.16
CA THR A 36 3.76 -3.22 19.14
C THR A 36 3.94 -3.85 17.76
N GLY A 37 5.18 -4.23 17.45
CA GLY A 37 5.53 -4.98 16.24
C GLY A 37 5.91 -4.11 15.06
N PRO A 38 6.11 -4.72 13.88
CA PRO A 38 6.69 -4.06 12.72
C PRO A 38 5.76 -3.01 12.10
N ILE A 39 6.32 -2.06 11.34
CA ILE A 39 5.55 -1.08 10.55
C ILE A 39 4.53 -1.79 9.67
N CYS A 40 4.96 -2.78 8.88
CA CYS A 40 4.07 -3.69 8.16
C CYS A 40 4.28 -5.13 8.64
N PRO A 41 3.27 -5.77 9.24
CA PRO A 41 3.39 -7.15 9.71
C PRO A 41 3.36 -8.20 8.58
N PHE A 42 3.21 -7.78 7.32
CA PHE A 42 3.09 -8.70 6.18
C PHE A 42 4.40 -8.91 5.43
N VAL A 43 5.33 -7.94 5.39
CA VAL A 43 6.53 -8.03 4.55
C VAL A 43 7.41 -9.22 4.91
N SER A 44 7.80 -9.38 6.18
CA SER A 44 8.59 -10.53 6.62
C SER A 44 7.93 -11.88 6.31
N PRO A 45 6.65 -12.12 6.67
CA PRO A 45 5.94 -13.34 6.26
C PRO A 45 5.86 -13.54 4.74
N SER A 46 5.56 -12.51 3.95
CA SER A 46 5.47 -12.59 2.49
C SER A 46 6.79 -13.00 1.85
N ARG A 47 7.91 -12.39 2.28
CA ARG A 47 9.26 -12.76 1.79
C ARG A 47 9.64 -14.18 2.20
N LYS A 48 9.38 -14.58 3.45
CA LYS A 48 9.63 -15.95 3.92
C LYS A 48 8.85 -17.01 3.13
N ASN A 49 7.63 -16.67 2.69
CA ASN A 49 6.79 -17.55 1.88
C ASN A 49 7.01 -17.40 0.38
N ARG A 50 7.95 -16.55 -0.07
CA ARG A 50 8.19 -16.25 -1.49
C ARG A 50 6.92 -15.81 -2.22
N THR A 51 6.11 -15.00 -1.56
CA THR A 51 4.87 -14.39 -2.10
C THR A 51 4.96 -12.87 -2.12
N MET A 52 6.17 -12.33 -2.16
CA MET A 52 6.41 -10.90 -2.38
C MET A 52 7.15 -10.71 -3.70
N GLU A 53 6.53 -9.96 -4.59
CA GLU A 53 7.05 -9.66 -5.92
C GLU A 53 7.50 -8.19 -5.98
N ILE A 54 8.64 -7.93 -6.62
CA ILE A 54 9.11 -6.57 -6.91
C ILE A 54 9.05 -6.36 -8.42
N ARG A 55 8.48 -5.23 -8.87
CA ARG A 55 8.36 -4.84 -10.27
C ARG A 55 8.97 -3.46 -10.46
N LEU A 56 9.98 -3.36 -11.31
CA LEU A 56 10.52 -2.07 -11.72
C LEU A 56 9.72 -1.53 -12.91
N ARG A 57 9.35 -0.25 -12.87
CA ARG A 57 8.73 0.48 -13.99
C ARG A 57 9.40 1.83 -14.12
N LEU A 58 9.60 2.29 -15.34
CA LEU A 58 10.21 3.58 -15.62
C LEU A 58 9.15 4.57 -16.11
N VAL A 59 9.26 5.82 -15.66
CA VAL A 59 8.36 6.91 -16.05
C VAL A 59 8.99 7.87 -17.07
N GLY A 60 10.31 7.78 -17.28
CA GLY A 60 11.05 8.61 -18.22
C GLY A 60 11.23 10.06 -17.75
N PRO A 61 11.82 10.92 -18.60
CA PRO A 61 12.24 12.27 -18.21
C PRO A 61 11.10 13.28 -18.04
N ALA A 62 9.90 12.95 -18.50
CA ALA A 62 8.72 13.81 -18.44
C ALA A 62 7.52 12.98 -17.94
N PRO A 63 7.53 12.58 -16.66
CA PRO A 63 6.45 11.79 -16.09
C PRO A 63 5.15 12.60 -16.13
N SER A 64 4.04 11.89 -16.38
CA SER A 64 2.70 12.45 -16.26
C SER A 64 1.90 11.61 -15.26
N ARG A 65 0.88 12.23 -14.66
CA ARG A 65 -0.04 11.51 -13.77
C ARG A 65 -0.72 10.36 -14.51
N GLU A 66 -1.13 10.57 -15.76
CA GLU A 66 -1.78 9.56 -16.60
C GLU A 66 -0.89 8.31 -16.79
N LEU A 67 0.42 8.52 -16.97
CA LEU A 67 1.37 7.42 -17.06
C LEU A 67 1.47 6.64 -15.74
N VAL A 68 1.57 7.33 -14.60
CA VAL A 68 1.64 6.68 -13.28
C VAL A 68 0.33 5.96 -12.95
N GLU A 69 -0.82 6.52 -13.33
CA GLU A 69 -2.12 5.86 -13.23
C GLU A 69 -2.16 4.58 -14.08
N GLU A 70 -1.69 4.61 -15.33
CA GLU A 70 -1.68 3.42 -16.18
C GLU A 70 -0.69 2.38 -15.66
N ILE A 71 0.46 2.78 -15.13
CA ILE A 71 1.36 1.87 -14.43
C ILE A 71 0.61 1.17 -13.29
N ALA A 72 -0.09 1.91 -12.43
CA ALA A 72 -0.87 1.33 -11.35
C ALA A 72 -1.94 0.37 -11.88
N ARG A 73 -2.80 0.78 -12.83
CA ARG A 73 -3.83 -0.09 -13.42
C ARG A 73 -3.24 -1.34 -14.08
N SER A 74 -2.09 -1.21 -14.74
CA SER A 74 -1.39 -2.36 -15.33
C SER A 74 -0.85 -3.32 -14.27
N SER A 75 -0.36 -2.79 -13.14
CA SER A 75 0.11 -3.59 -12.00
C SER A 75 -1.02 -4.27 -11.25
N LEU A 76 -2.23 -3.71 -11.22
CA LEU A 76 -3.43 -4.42 -10.75
C LEU A 76 -3.68 -5.67 -11.60
N ARG A 77 -3.70 -5.54 -12.93
CA ARG A 77 -3.87 -6.67 -13.85
C ARG A 77 -2.74 -7.69 -13.69
N GLU A 78 -1.51 -7.22 -13.56
CA GLU A 78 -0.35 -8.09 -13.35
C GLU A 78 -0.43 -8.84 -12.02
N TYR A 79 -0.88 -8.21 -10.94
CA TYR A 79 -1.11 -8.86 -9.65
C TYR A 79 -2.11 -10.00 -9.76
N GLU A 80 -3.23 -9.77 -10.46
CA GLU A 80 -4.27 -10.79 -10.69
C GLU A 80 -3.79 -11.97 -11.56
N LEU A 81 -2.91 -11.68 -12.53
CA LEU A 81 -2.34 -12.70 -13.43
C LEU A 81 -1.10 -13.40 -12.87
N THR A 82 -0.53 -12.91 -11.77
CA THR A 82 0.66 -13.50 -11.16
C THR A 82 0.34 -14.85 -10.53
N THR A 83 1.10 -15.87 -10.90
CA THR A 83 1.05 -17.18 -10.23
C THR A 83 1.88 -17.13 -8.94
N TRP A 84 1.19 -17.06 -7.80
CA TRP A 84 1.82 -16.97 -6.49
C TRP A 84 2.29 -18.33 -5.97
N GLN A 85 3.54 -18.41 -5.50
CA GLN A 85 4.18 -19.64 -5.01
C GLN A 85 3.72 -20.09 -3.60
N GLY A 86 2.79 -19.37 -2.98
CA GLY A 86 2.32 -19.63 -1.60
C GLY A 86 0.81 -19.81 -1.50
N ARG A 87 0.39 -20.64 -0.53
CA ARG A 87 -1.01 -21.03 -0.33
C ARG A 87 -1.86 -20.00 0.41
N ASN A 88 -1.25 -18.98 1.00
CA ASN A 88 -1.96 -17.95 1.77
C ASN A 88 -2.08 -16.65 0.95
N PRO A 89 -3.26 -16.34 0.38
CA PRO A 89 -3.46 -15.13 -0.41
C PRO A 89 -3.23 -13.84 0.38
N MET A 90 -3.37 -13.87 1.71
CA MET A 90 -3.10 -12.70 2.56
C MET A 90 -1.63 -12.31 2.63
N LEU A 91 -0.73 -13.20 2.21
CA LEU A 91 0.71 -12.94 2.13
C LEU A 91 1.17 -12.56 0.73
N GLN A 92 0.28 -12.52 -0.25
CA GLN A 92 0.62 -12.06 -1.59
C GLN A 92 0.75 -10.54 -1.58
N ALA A 93 1.90 -10.05 -2.06
CA ALA A 93 2.20 -8.63 -2.12
C ALA A 93 3.04 -8.32 -3.35
N MET A 94 2.80 -7.16 -3.97
CA MET A 94 3.61 -6.64 -5.08
C MET A 94 4.06 -5.22 -4.75
N ALA A 95 5.36 -4.96 -4.87
CA ALA A 95 5.92 -3.61 -4.79
C ALA A 95 6.31 -3.15 -6.21
N VAL A 96 5.64 -2.11 -6.70
CA VAL A 96 5.95 -1.48 -7.98
C VAL A 96 6.84 -0.28 -7.71
N VAL A 97 8.09 -0.37 -8.15
CA VAL A 97 9.17 0.58 -7.85
C VAL A 97 9.40 1.46 -9.08
N LEU A 98 9.43 2.78 -8.86
CA LEU A 98 9.62 3.80 -9.89
C LEU A 98 10.96 4.54 -9.66
N PRO A 99 12.11 3.92 -9.99
CA PRO A 99 13.42 4.45 -9.63
C PRO A 99 13.81 5.75 -10.34
N ASP A 100 13.11 6.13 -11.41
CA ASP A 100 13.34 7.35 -12.17
C ASP A 100 12.26 8.42 -11.94
N LEU A 101 11.29 8.17 -11.04
CA LEU A 101 10.38 9.20 -10.58
C LEU A 101 11.09 10.06 -9.53
N ARG A 102 11.36 11.32 -9.89
CA ARG A 102 12.15 12.24 -9.08
C ARG A 102 11.37 12.79 -7.88
N SER A 103 12.09 13.26 -6.88
CA SER A 103 11.56 13.89 -5.65
C SER A 103 10.47 14.93 -5.93
N GLU A 104 10.75 15.84 -6.86
CA GLU A 104 9.85 16.93 -7.27
C GLU A 104 8.56 16.44 -7.94
N ASP A 105 8.56 15.22 -8.50
CA ASP A 105 7.45 14.65 -9.25
C ASP A 105 6.63 13.64 -8.42
N THR A 106 7.02 13.37 -7.17
CA THR A 106 6.36 12.35 -6.32
C THR A 106 4.88 12.61 -6.03
N ALA A 107 4.42 13.86 -6.12
CA ALA A 107 2.99 14.19 -6.03
C ALA A 107 2.14 13.54 -7.14
N LEU A 108 2.75 13.15 -8.27
CA LEU A 108 2.09 12.37 -9.31
C LEU A 108 1.71 10.97 -8.80
N LEU A 109 2.51 10.39 -7.92
CA LEU A 109 2.25 9.09 -7.30
C LEU A 109 1.05 9.14 -6.36
N ASP A 110 0.96 10.16 -5.51
CA ASP A 110 -0.17 10.40 -4.62
C ASP A 110 -1.48 10.57 -5.41
N GLN A 111 -1.44 11.42 -6.45
CA GLN A 111 -2.61 11.68 -7.29
C GLN A 111 -3.05 10.42 -8.04
N ALA A 112 -2.11 9.65 -8.58
CA ALA A 112 -2.41 8.40 -9.26
C ALA A 112 -3.00 7.37 -8.30
N GLN A 113 -2.38 7.16 -7.13
CA GLN A 113 -2.86 6.24 -6.10
C GLN A 113 -4.28 6.59 -5.67
N ALA A 114 -4.56 7.87 -5.39
CA ALA A 114 -5.89 8.32 -4.96
C ALA A 114 -6.98 8.06 -6.01
N ARG A 115 -6.63 8.15 -7.30
CA ARG A 115 -7.56 7.92 -8.42
C ARG A 115 -7.85 6.47 -8.69
N VAL A 116 -6.85 5.60 -8.57
CA VAL A 116 -7.02 4.16 -8.85
C VAL A 116 -7.47 3.38 -7.62
N LYS A 117 -7.42 3.95 -6.40
CA LYS A 117 -7.77 3.23 -5.16
C LYS A 117 -9.15 2.58 -5.20
N ASP A 118 -10.13 3.22 -5.84
CA ASP A 118 -11.47 2.63 -6.02
C ASP A 118 -11.40 1.28 -6.77
N ASP A 119 -10.63 1.18 -7.86
CA ASP A 119 -10.44 -0.04 -8.65
C ASP A 119 -9.81 -1.17 -7.83
N TYR A 120 -8.85 -0.84 -6.97
CA TYR A 120 -8.18 -1.83 -6.10
C TYR A 120 -9.12 -2.34 -5.01
N VAL A 121 -9.86 -1.43 -4.36
CA VAL A 121 -10.79 -1.80 -3.27
C VAL A 121 -11.94 -2.65 -3.81
N GLU A 122 -12.43 -2.35 -5.01
CA GLU A 122 -13.44 -3.14 -5.73
C GLU A 122 -13.01 -4.62 -5.88
N ARG A 123 -11.70 -4.85 -6.06
CA ARG A 123 -11.04 -6.17 -6.18
C ARG A 123 -10.57 -6.77 -4.85
N GLY A 124 -10.90 -6.15 -3.72
CA GLY A 124 -10.50 -6.65 -2.41
C GLY A 124 -9.01 -6.45 -2.10
N LEU A 125 -8.36 -5.51 -2.79
CA LEU A 125 -6.96 -5.15 -2.63
C LEU A 125 -6.80 -3.74 -2.03
N MET A 126 -5.66 -3.51 -1.40
CA MET A 126 -5.15 -2.20 -1.04
C MET A 126 -4.03 -1.81 -2.00
N ILE A 127 -3.99 -0.53 -2.34
CA ILE A 127 -2.81 0.13 -2.91
C ILE A 127 -2.38 1.26 -1.99
N GLY A 128 -1.11 1.27 -1.58
CA GLY A 128 -0.50 2.35 -0.81
C GLY A 128 0.71 2.92 -1.53
N GLN A 129 0.93 4.22 -1.37
CA GLN A 129 2.06 4.92 -1.93
C GLN A 129 3.12 5.23 -0.88
N PHE A 130 4.38 5.10 -1.28
CA PHE A 130 5.54 5.40 -0.47
C PHE A 130 6.54 6.18 -1.31
N HIS A 131 7.12 7.24 -0.76
CA HIS A 131 8.17 8.02 -1.41
C HIS A 131 8.83 8.93 -0.37
N GLU A 132 9.93 9.57 -0.75
CA GLU A 132 10.74 10.39 0.16
C GLU A 132 9.96 11.55 0.76
N ASN A 133 8.95 12.07 0.06
CA ASN A 133 8.13 13.23 0.43
C ASN A 133 6.77 12.86 1.03
N CYS A 134 6.46 11.56 1.23
CA CYS A 134 5.12 11.11 1.58
C CYS A 134 4.67 11.56 2.98
N GLU A 135 3.53 12.24 3.07
CA GLU A 135 2.99 12.75 4.33
C GLU A 135 1.96 11.83 4.97
N VAL A 136 1.69 10.67 4.38
CA VAL A 136 0.77 9.68 4.97
C VAL A 136 1.30 9.21 6.32
N THR A 137 0.48 9.40 7.35
CA THR A 137 0.84 9.13 8.74
C THR A 137 0.39 7.74 9.18
N ALA A 138 1.00 7.23 10.25
CA ALA A 138 0.53 6.01 10.89
C ALA A 138 -0.91 6.14 11.39
N ALA A 139 -1.73 5.10 11.19
CA ALA A 139 -3.13 5.08 11.62
C ALA A 139 -3.34 5.36 13.11
N ARG A 140 -2.33 5.07 13.95
CA ARG A 140 -2.36 5.25 15.41
C ARG A 140 -1.47 6.39 15.90
N ASN A 141 -0.77 7.10 15.02
CA ASN A 141 0.04 8.25 15.38
C ASN A 141 0.12 9.25 14.20
N PRO A 142 -0.65 10.34 14.23
CA PRO A 142 -0.66 11.35 13.17
C PRO A 142 0.63 12.20 13.11
N ARG A 143 1.57 12.04 14.05
CA ARG A 143 2.87 12.72 14.02
C ARG A 143 3.96 11.92 13.31
N PHE A 144 3.68 10.67 12.94
CA PHE A 144 4.67 9.78 12.34
C PHE A 144 4.34 9.52 10.87
N ALA A 145 5.11 10.13 9.96
CA ALA A 145 5.04 9.90 8.52
C ALA A 145 5.58 8.51 8.18
N VAL A 146 4.70 7.51 8.22
CA VAL A 146 5.04 6.09 8.11
C VAL A 146 5.38 5.66 6.69
N SER A 147 4.88 6.40 5.69
CA SER A 147 5.01 6.02 4.29
C SER A 147 6.23 6.61 3.59
N ARG A 148 7.29 6.96 4.34
CA ARG A 148 8.55 7.42 3.77
C ARG A 148 9.32 6.23 3.16
N ALA A 149 9.86 6.43 1.96
CA ALA A 149 10.69 5.45 1.26
C ALA A 149 11.84 6.12 0.51
N PRO A 150 13.00 5.44 0.36
CA PRO A 150 14.16 5.97 -0.36
C PRO A 150 13.96 6.01 -1.89
N VAL A 151 12.92 5.34 -2.40
CA VAL A 151 12.52 5.37 -3.80
C VAL A 151 10.99 5.31 -3.86
N PRO A 152 10.33 5.91 -4.88
CA PRO A 152 8.88 5.85 -5.00
C PRO A 152 8.37 4.43 -5.26
N VAL A 153 7.36 4.00 -4.49
CA VAL A 153 6.79 2.65 -4.52
C VAL A 153 5.26 2.70 -4.41
N LEU A 154 4.57 1.92 -5.26
CA LEU A 154 3.19 1.50 -5.03
C LEU A 154 3.20 0.09 -4.46
N ALA A 155 2.69 -0.07 -3.24
CA ALA A 155 2.55 -1.36 -2.58
C ALA A 155 1.14 -1.89 -2.75
N ILE A 156 1.01 -3.10 -3.28
CA ILE A 156 -0.24 -3.80 -3.55
C ILE A 156 -0.31 -5.04 -2.67
N ARG A 157 -1.44 -5.24 -1.98
CA ARG A 157 -1.72 -6.47 -1.22
C ARG A 157 -3.21 -6.67 -1.03
N ALA A 158 -3.63 -7.85 -0.60
CA ALA A 158 -5.01 -8.07 -0.14
C ALA A 158 -5.39 -7.12 1.01
N ILE A 159 -6.63 -6.62 1.03
CA ILE A 159 -7.20 -5.91 2.18
C ILE A 159 -7.12 -6.83 3.40
N ALA A 160 -6.66 -6.30 4.53
CA ALA A 160 -6.50 -6.93 5.82
C ALA A 160 -7.39 -6.25 6.88
N LEU A 161 -7.56 -6.90 8.03
CA LEU A 161 -8.47 -6.45 9.08
C LEU A 161 -8.19 -5.01 9.55
N HIS A 162 -6.93 -4.60 9.64
CA HIS A 162 -6.57 -3.25 10.08
C HIS A 162 -6.86 -2.15 9.05
N ASP A 163 -7.22 -2.51 7.81
CA ASP A 163 -7.52 -1.51 6.77
C ASP A 163 -8.84 -0.78 6.98
N VAL A 164 -9.60 -1.11 8.04
CA VAL A 164 -10.74 -0.30 8.47
C VAL A 164 -10.34 1.16 8.68
N PHE A 165 -9.10 1.43 9.11
CA PHE A 165 -8.57 2.80 9.24
C PHE A 165 -8.48 3.58 7.93
N PHE A 166 -8.48 2.89 6.78
CA PHE A 166 -8.30 3.50 5.46
C PHE A 166 -9.49 3.31 4.52
N LEU A 167 -10.47 2.51 4.95
CA LEU A 167 -11.65 2.10 4.16
C LEU A 167 -12.98 2.49 4.84
N SER A 168 -12.93 3.15 6.00
CA SER A 168 -14.11 3.63 6.74
C SER A 168 -14.62 5.01 6.30
N ASP A 169 -13.95 5.70 5.37
CA ASP A 169 -14.32 7.07 4.99
C ASP A 169 -15.30 7.16 3.80
N ARG A 170 -15.50 6.06 3.05
CA ARG A 170 -16.38 6.02 1.88
C ARG A 170 -17.35 4.83 1.95
N PRO A 171 -18.63 5.00 1.56
CA PRO A 171 -19.61 3.92 1.65
C PRO A 171 -19.21 2.67 0.87
N HIS A 172 -18.75 2.80 -0.37
CA HIS A 172 -18.38 1.65 -1.21
C HIS A 172 -17.09 0.97 -0.74
N TRP A 173 -16.15 1.71 -0.16
CA TRP A 173 -14.96 1.12 0.47
C TRP A 173 -15.33 0.31 1.71
N PHE A 174 -16.16 0.89 2.57
CA PHE A 174 -16.58 0.23 3.79
C PHE A 174 -17.44 -1.00 3.49
N ALA A 175 -18.30 -0.94 2.48
CA ALA A 175 -19.09 -2.10 2.04
C ALA A 175 -18.20 -3.30 1.67
N LYS A 176 -17.14 -3.09 0.88
CA LYS A 176 -16.15 -4.13 0.53
C LYS A 176 -15.38 -4.63 1.74
N TYR A 177 -14.99 -3.74 2.65
CA TYR A 177 -14.35 -4.11 3.90
C TYR A 177 -15.27 -4.98 4.77
N ARG A 178 -16.51 -4.55 4.97
CA ARG A 178 -17.55 -5.22 5.76
C ARG A 178 -17.90 -6.59 5.21
N GLU A 179 -18.03 -6.74 3.89
CA GLU A 179 -18.25 -8.04 3.24
C GLU A 179 -17.18 -9.06 3.68
N LYS A 180 -15.92 -8.64 3.72
CA LYS A 180 -14.80 -9.51 4.06
C LYS A 180 -14.62 -9.73 5.56
N PHE A 181 -14.84 -8.68 6.38
CA PHE A 181 -14.44 -8.66 7.79
C PHE A 181 -15.56 -8.45 8.80
N GLY A 182 -16.79 -8.12 8.40
CA GLY A 182 -17.90 -7.78 9.31
C GLY A 182 -18.19 -8.86 10.37
N LYS A 183 -17.98 -10.14 10.02
CA LYS A 183 -18.10 -11.27 10.96
C LYS A 183 -17.18 -11.20 12.17
N PHE A 184 -16.09 -10.44 12.10
CA PHE A 184 -15.13 -10.25 13.19
C PHE A 184 -15.53 -9.16 14.18
N TYR A 185 -16.65 -8.46 13.93
CA TYR A 185 -17.15 -7.35 14.76
C TYR A 185 -18.51 -7.65 15.43
N GLY A 186 -19.05 -8.86 15.24
CA GLY A 186 -20.35 -9.27 15.78
C GLY A 186 -20.30 -9.78 17.23
N PRO A 187 -21.48 -10.01 17.85
CA PRO A 187 -21.58 -10.60 19.19
C PRO A 187 -20.86 -11.96 19.25
N GLY A 188 -19.83 -12.08 20.08
CA GLY A 188 -19.04 -13.31 20.23
C GLY A 188 -17.71 -13.33 19.47
N SER A 189 -17.33 -12.25 18.78
CA SER A 189 -15.97 -12.10 18.27
C SER A 189 -14.95 -12.03 19.42
N THR A 190 -13.83 -12.75 19.31
CA THR A 190 -12.67 -12.59 20.21
C THR A 190 -12.30 -11.11 20.32
N LEU A 191 -11.85 -10.67 21.51
CA LEU A 191 -11.37 -9.31 21.78
C LEU A 191 -10.53 -8.77 20.62
N MET A 192 -11.16 -7.95 19.79
CA MET A 192 -10.48 -7.17 18.77
C MET A 192 -9.85 -5.95 19.44
N ASP A 193 -8.74 -5.48 18.86
CA ASP A 193 -8.16 -4.19 19.21
C ASP A 193 -9.28 -3.14 19.29
N PRO A 194 -9.51 -2.50 20.45
CA PRO A 194 -10.66 -1.63 20.67
C PRO A 194 -10.80 -0.53 19.62
N LEU A 195 -9.66 -0.02 19.12
CA LEU A 195 -9.66 1.03 18.10
C LEU A 195 -10.15 0.52 16.74
N LEU A 196 -9.93 -0.76 16.41
CA LEU A 196 -10.51 -1.36 15.21
C LEU A 196 -12.02 -1.50 15.33
N ALA A 197 -12.51 -1.89 16.51
CA ALA A 197 -13.93 -2.06 16.77
C ALA A 197 -14.66 -0.71 16.73
N GLU A 198 -14.09 0.32 17.36
CA GLU A 198 -14.62 1.69 17.34
C GLU A 198 -14.73 2.22 15.91
N ARG A 199 -13.66 2.15 15.12
CA ARG A 199 -13.69 2.60 13.71
C ARG A 199 -14.68 1.84 12.85
N TYR A 200 -14.83 0.54 13.07
CA TYR A 200 -15.83 -0.26 12.38
C TYR A 200 -17.25 0.20 12.75
N GLN A 201 -17.53 0.38 14.04
CA GLN A 201 -18.84 0.80 14.54
C GLN A 201 -19.23 2.20 14.03
N GLU A 202 -18.29 3.15 14.03
CA GLU A 202 -18.50 4.49 13.46
C GLU A 202 -18.91 4.41 11.97
N ALA A 203 -18.19 3.60 11.18
CA ALA A 203 -18.48 3.40 9.77
C ALA A 203 -19.81 2.67 9.54
N GLU A 204 -20.15 1.67 10.38
CA GLU A 204 -21.43 0.97 10.31
C GLU A 204 -22.59 1.90 10.66
N GLN A 205 -22.42 2.82 11.61
CA GLN A 205 -23.42 3.85 11.89
C GLN A 205 -23.58 4.83 10.73
N ALA A 206 -22.48 5.22 10.08
CA ALA A 206 -22.50 6.15 8.96
C ALA A 206 -23.10 5.55 7.68
N PHE A 207 -22.81 4.27 7.39
CA PHE A 207 -23.09 3.65 6.09
C PHE A 207 -23.90 2.35 6.14
N GLY A 208 -24.20 1.82 7.32
CA GLY A 208 -24.78 0.48 7.53
C GLY A 208 -26.03 0.18 6.71
N GLY A 209 -26.90 1.19 6.53
CA GLY A 209 -28.15 1.09 5.76
C GLY A 209 -28.07 1.54 4.30
N ARG A 210 -26.89 1.88 3.77
CA ARG A 210 -26.68 2.35 2.40
C ARG A 210 -25.92 1.28 1.63
N SER A 211 -26.65 0.35 1.01
CA SER A 211 -26.09 -0.67 0.10
C SER A 211 -26.51 -0.35 -1.33
#